data_AF-A0A0B0EIX7-F1
#
_entry.id   AF-A0A0B0EIX7-F1
#
_cell.length_a   1.000
_cell.length_b   1.000
_cell.length_c   1.000
_cell.angle_alpha   90.00
_cell.angle_beta   90.00
_cell.angle_gamma   90.00
#
_symmetry.space_group_name_H-M   'P 1'
#
loop_
_entity.id
_entity.type
_entity.pdbx_description
1 polymer ?
#
loop_
_entity_poly.entity_id
_entity_poly.type
_entity_poly.pdbx_seq_one_letter_code
_entity_poly.pdbx_strand_id
1 'polypeptide(L)'
;MENRKKEFKIAEDNRAAQIKLQEENRRAQIVVQTLSNRESATADLKAKMFATLIAHYLKEDKAEHDPETQLAILELIGLNFQDNLHFKPLFEMIDIKYKEKAGINARLRKISQNIARKEIAKIVGSGGSKCKINLKLKEHKKLIDTKCQIPLDIILLDVKEDHIKVATDEKDLEGFEVNYFDMPLVDNSTKGELTYSIILSETDVNSNTAKVKLVILPPAYYGTRNSLKTDQLISDFAEDTYSE
;
A
#
# COMPACT_ATOMS: atom_id res chain seq x y z
N MET A 1 27.95 28.70 -57.62
CA MET A 1 27.74 27.23 -57.59
C MET A 1 27.84 26.65 -56.18
N GLU A 2 28.58 27.30 -55.27
CA GLU A 2 28.83 26.83 -53.90
C GLU A 2 27.64 27.04 -52.93
N ASN A 3 26.90 28.15 -53.05
CA ASN A 3 25.70 28.38 -52.23
C ASN A 3 24.59 27.35 -52.47
N ARG A 4 24.34 26.95 -53.73
CA ARG A 4 23.37 25.89 -54.04
C ARG A 4 23.74 24.53 -53.43
N LYS A 5 25.04 24.22 -53.30
CA LYS A 5 25.50 22.98 -52.66
C LYS A 5 25.30 23.01 -51.14
N LYS A 6 25.46 24.18 -50.50
CA LYS A 6 25.18 24.36 -49.06
C LYS A 6 23.68 24.26 -48.76
N GLU A 7 22.83 24.90 -49.57
CA GLU A 7 21.38 24.82 -49.42
C GLU A 7 20.84 23.40 -49.60
N PHE A 8 21.38 22.64 -50.55
CA PHE A 8 20.99 21.24 -50.75
C PHE A 8 21.35 20.35 -49.56
N LYS A 9 22.54 20.56 -48.98
CA LYS A 9 23.01 19.80 -47.82
C LYS A 9 22.18 20.10 -46.57
N ILE A 10 21.82 21.37 -46.33
CA ILE A 10 20.94 21.77 -45.22
C ILE A 10 19.53 21.17 -45.37
N ALA A 11 18.99 21.14 -46.59
CA ALA A 11 17.69 20.51 -46.85
C ALA A 11 17.70 18.99 -46.63
N GLU A 12 18.81 18.33 -46.98
CA GLU A 12 19.00 16.90 -46.77
C GLU A 12 19.16 16.55 -45.28
N ASP A 13 19.97 17.32 -44.56
CA ASP A 13 20.16 17.18 -43.10
C ASP A 13 18.85 17.44 -42.34
N ASN A 14 18.06 18.45 -42.74
CA ASN A 14 16.74 18.73 -42.17
C ASN A 14 15.74 17.60 -42.44
N ARG A 15 15.77 17.00 -43.63
CA ARG A 15 14.92 15.86 -43.98
C ARG A 15 15.31 14.61 -43.20
N ALA A 16 16.60 14.34 -43.04
CA ALA A 16 17.11 13.25 -42.21
C ALA A 16 16.72 13.43 -40.74
N ALA A 17 16.80 14.66 -40.22
CA ALA A 17 16.36 14.99 -38.87
C ALA A 17 14.84 14.79 -38.69
N GLN A 18 14.03 15.19 -39.67
CA GLN A 18 12.58 14.96 -39.65
C GLN A 18 12.22 13.47 -39.69
N ILE A 19 12.89 12.67 -40.51
CA ILE A 19 12.67 11.22 -40.57
C ILE A 19 13.06 10.56 -39.25
N LYS A 20 14.18 10.98 -38.64
CA LYS A 20 14.62 10.48 -37.34
C LYS A 20 13.62 10.82 -36.24
N LEU A 21 13.13 12.06 -36.20
CA LEU A 21 12.11 12.49 -35.25
C LEU A 21 10.78 11.75 -35.45
N GLN A 22 10.36 11.53 -36.71
CA GLN A 22 9.16 10.74 -37.01
C GLN A 22 9.29 9.29 -36.55
N GLU A 23 10.46 8.68 -36.74
CA GLU A 23 10.72 7.30 -36.30
C GLU A 23 10.79 7.19 -34.77
N GLU A 24 11.36 8.18 -34.08
CA GLU A 24 11.36 8.29 -32.61
C GLU A 24 9.92 8.44 -32.08
N ASN A 25 9.11 9.33 -32.67
CA ASN A 25 7.71 9.50 -32.31
C ASN A 25 6.89 8.23 -32.56
N ARG A 26 7.11 7.54 -33.68
CA ARG A 26 6.44 6.28 -34.00
C ARG A 26 6.80 5.19 -32.99
N ARG A 27 8.08 5.09 -32.60
CA ARG A 27 8.52 4.14 -31.56
C ARG A 27 7.91 4.47 -30.21
N ALA A 28 7.88 5.75 -29.82
CA ALA A 28 7.24 6.19 -28.59
C ALA A 28 5.75 5.83 -28.58
N GLN A 29 5.04 6.06 -29.69
CA GLN A 29 3.62 5.68 -29.84
C GLN A 29 3.40 4.16 -29.72
N ILE A 30 4.23 3.34 -30.35
CA ILE A 30 4.13 1.87 -30.24
C ILE A 30 4.35 1.42 -28.80
N VAL A 31 5.33 2.01 -28.10
CA VAL A 31 5.60 1.71 -26.69
C VAL A 31 4.42 2.11 -25.83
N VAL A 32 3.90 3.34 -25.97
CA VAL A 32 2.72 3.83 -25.23
C VAL A 32 1.51 2.95 -25.49
N GLN A 33 1.23 2.59 -26.75
CA GLN A 33 0.11 1.72 -27.10
C GLN A 33 0.26 0.32 -26.50
N THR A 34 1.48 -0.24 -26.53
CA THR A 34 1.75 -1.56 -25.95
C THR A 34 1.56 -1.55 -24.43
N LEU A 35 2.03 -0.49 -23.76
CA LEU A 35 1.85 -0.32 -22.32
C LEU A 35 0.37 -0.14 -21.96
N SER A 36 -0.35 0.72 -22.68
CA SER A 36 -1.78 0.95 -22.50
C SER A 36 -2.60 -0.34 -22.70
N ASN A 37 -2.33 -1.09 -23.77
CA ASN A 37 -2.99 -2.38 -24.03
C ASN A 37 -2.70 -3.39 -22.91
N ARG A 38 -1.46 -3.46 -22.42
CA ARG A 38 -1.07 -4.36 -21.33
C ARG A 38 -1.77 -3.97 -20.03
N GLU A 39 -1.86 -2.68 -19.73
CA GLU A 39 -2.53 -2.18 -18.55
C GLU A 39 -4.03 -2.48 -18.59
N SER A 40 -4.70 -2.18 -19.71
CA SER A 40 -6.11 -2.51 -19.94
C SER A 40 -6.39 -4.01 -19.81
N ALA A 41 -5.60 -4.87 -20.46
CA ALA A 41 -5.77 -6.32 -20.35
C ALA A 41 -5.57 -6.84 -18.91
N THR A 42 -4.64 -6.22 -18.17
CA THR A 42 -4.40 -6.56 -16.76
C THR A 42 -5.56 -6.11 -15.88
N ALA A 43 -6.10 -4.92 -16.12
CA ALA A 43 -7.26 -4.38 -15.41
C ALA A 43 -8.50 -5.26 -15.65
N ASP A 44 -8.75 -5.66 -16.90
CA ASP A 44 -9.87 -6.54 -17.26
C ASP A 44 -9.77 -7.91 -16.59
N LEU A 45 -8.56 -8.50 -16.58
CA LEU A 45 -8.33 -9.77 -15.89
C LEU A 45 -8.59 -9.64 -14.39
N LYS A 46 -8.06 -8.58 -13.76
CA LYS A 46 -8.28 -8.29 -12.34
C LYS A 46 -9.76 -8.11 -12.02
N ALA A 47 -10.51 -7.36 -12.84
CA ALA A 47 -11.94 -7.15 -12.65
C ALA A 47 -12.73 -8.47 -12.71
N LYS A 48 -12.44 -9.33 -13.69
CA LYS A 48 -13.06 -10.66 -13.81
C LYS A 48 -12.74 -11.55 -12.61
N MET A 49 -11.47 -11.62 -12.23
CA MET A 49 -11.04 -12.39 -11.05
C MET A 49 -11.72 -11.89 -9.77
N PHE A 50 -11.79 -10.57 -9.59
CA PHE A 50 -12.44 -9.96 -8.42
C PHE A 50 -13.91 -10.34 -8.32
N ALA A 51 -14.66 -10.18 -9.42
CA ALA A 51 -16.08 -10.51 -9.47
C ALA A 51 -16.32 -11.98 -9.12
N THR A 52 -15.50 -12.90 -9.64
CA THR A 52 -15.58 -14.33 -9.32
C THR A 52 -15.26 -14.60 -7.85
N LEU A 53 -14.13 -14.11 -7.34
CA LEU A 53 -13.69 -14.38 -5.97
C LEU A 53 -14.65 -13.80 -4.93
N ILE A 54 -15.12 -12.57 -5.11
CA ILE A 54 -16.06 -11.94 -4.19
C ILE A 54 -17.43 -12.61 -4.23
N ALA A 55 -17.92 -13.00 -5.42
CA ALA A 55 -19.17 -13.75 -5.51
C ALA A 55 -19.08 -15.10 -4.76
N HIS A 56 -17.94 -15.79 -4.82
CA HIS A 56 -17.73 -17.01 -4.02
C HIS A 56 -17.53 -16.73 -2.53
N TYR A 57 -16.91 -15.59 -2.18
CA TYR A 57 -16.70 -15.19 -0.79
C TYR A 57 -18.01 -14.85 -0.08
N LEU A 58 -18.90 -14.12 -0.76
CA LEU A 58 -20.15 -13.58 -0.21
C LEU A 58 -21.36 -14.51 -0.40
N LYS A 59 -21.23 -15.65 -1.09
CA LYS A 59 -22.37 -16.55 -1.32
C LYS A 59 -22.91 -17.09 0.01
N GLU A 60 -24.16 -16.75 0.32
CA GLU A 60 -24.87 -17.15 1.55
C GLU A 60 -25.63 -18.48 1.43
N ASP A 61 -25.35 -19.30 0.41
CA ASP A 61 -26.15 -20.50 0.15
C ASP A 61 -25.86 -21.61 1.17
N LYS A 62 -26.64 -21.59 2.26
CA LYS A 62 -27.18 -22.59 3.20
C LYS A 62 -26.49 -23.94 3.50
N ALA A 63 -25.33 -24.25 2.93
CA ALA A 63 -24.39 -25.21 3.48
C ALA A 63 -23.17 -24.41 3.93
N GLU A 64 -22.92 -24.43 5.23
CA GLU A 64 -21.80 -23.77 5.92
C GLU A 64 -20.55 -23.75 5.04
N HIS A 65 -20.16 -22.58 4.51
CA HIS A 65 -18.91 -22.51 3.75
C HIS A 65 -17.79 -23.01 4.67
N ASP A 66 -17.07 -24.00 4.17
CA ASP A 66 -15.89 -24.53 4.84
C ASP A 66 -14.93 -23.36 5.16
N PRO A 67 -14.56 -23.15 6.44
CA PRO A 67 -13.72 -22.04 6.85
C PRO A 67 -12.41 -21.97 6.04
N GLU A 68 -11.82 -23.13 5.73
CA GLU A 68 -10.57 -23.19 4.96
C GLU A 68 -10.75 -22.66 3.54
N THR A 69 -11.88 -22.95 2.91
CA THR A 69 -12.22 -22.40 1.59
C THR A 69 -12.39 -20.88 1.65
N GLN A 70 -13.07 -20.33 2.67
CA GLN A 70 -13.21 -18.87 2.81
C GLN A 70 -11.87 -18.18 3.08
N LEU A 71 -11.02 -18.77 3.92
CA LEU A 71 -9.67 -18.28 4.19
C LEU A 71 -8.79 -18.30 2.94
N ALA A 72 -8.87 -19.38 2.14
CA ALA A 72 -8.13 -19.48 0.89
C ALA A 72 -8.57 -18.41 -0.13
N ILE A 73 -9.88 -18.16 -0.25
CA ILE A 73 -10.41 -17.08 -1.09
C ILE A 73 -9.92 -15.73 -0.57
N LEU A 74 -9.98 -15.47 0.74
CA LEU A 74 -9.50 -14.22 1.32
C LEU A 74 -8.00 -14.02 1.08
N GLU A 75 -7.19 -15.08 1.20
CA GLU A 75 -5.77 -15.05 0.86
C GLU A 75 -5.57 -14.70 -0.63
N LEU A 76 -6.33 -15.31 -1.54
CA LEU A 76 -6.24 -14.99 -2.97
C LEU A 76 -6.63 -13.55 -3.27
N ILE A 77 -7.71 -13.04 -2.68
CA ILE A 77 -8.12 -11.64 -2.87
C ILE A 77 -7.03 -10.72 -2.31
N GLY A 78 -6.56 -10.98 -1.09
CA GLY A 78 -5.49 -10.26 -0.42
C GLY A 78 -4.15 -10.30 -1.15
N LEU A 79 -3.89 -11.31 -1.99
CA LEU A 79 -2.67 -11.36 -2.80
C LEU A 79 -2.77 -10.63 -4.13
N ASN A 80 -3.98 -10.45 -4.67
CA ASN A 80 -4.20 -9.90 -6.00
C ASN A 80 -4.67 -8.43 -6.00
N PHE A 81 -5.24 -7.96 -4.89
CA PHE A 81 -5.92 -6.65 -4.80
C PHE A 81 -5.40 -5.75 -3.67
N GLN A 82 -4.15 -5.97 -3.26
CA GLN A 82 -3.46 -5.29 -2.13
C GLN A 82 -3.61 -3.77 -2.13
N ASP A 83 -3.57 -3.17 -3.30
CA ASP A 83 -3.52 -1.71 -3.45
C ASP A 83 -4.91 -1.05 -3.49
N ASN A 84 -5.97 -1.84 -3.61
CA ASN A 84 -7.29 -1.37 -4.06
C ASN A 84 -8.43 -1.69 -3.09
N LEU A 85 -8.19 -2.48 -2.05
CA LEU A 85 -9.23 -2.94 -1.14
C LEU A 85 -8.79 -2.80 0.31
N HIS A 86 -9.72 -2.39 1.15
CA HIS A 86 -9.54 -2.44 2.60
C HIS A 86 -9.96 -3.83 3.07
N PHE A 87 -8.99 -4.67 3.40
CA PHE A 87 -9.27 -6.05 3.79
C PHE A 87 -9.74 -6.21 5.22
N LYS A 88 -9.44 -5.24 6.10
CA LYS A 88 -9.73 -5.31 7.53
C LYS A 88 -11.19 -5.73 7.83
N PRO A 89 -12.23 -5.16 7.18
CA PRO A 89 -13.61 -5.63 7.40
C PRO A 89 -13.83 -7.10 7.02
N LEU A 90 -13.19 -7.60 5.95
CA LEU A 90 -13.32 -8.99 5.54
C LEU A 90 -12.66 -9.93 6.55
N PHE A 91 -11.49 -9.55 7.08
CA PHE A 91 -10.84 -10.29 8.16
C PHE A 91 -11.70 -10.32 9.42
N GLU A 92 -12.20 -9.17 9.86
CA GLU A 92 -13.04 -9.06 11.06
C GLU A 92 -14.34 -9.86 10.94
N MET A 93 -14.96 -9.90 9.74
CA MET A 93 -16.12 -10.75 9.49
C MET A 93 -15.83 -12.24 9.70
N ILE A 94 -14.69 -12.75 9.22
CA ILE A 94 -14.31 -14.16 9.42
C ILE A 94 -13.97 -14.42 10.89
N ASP A 95 -13.24 -13.50 11.52
CA ASP A 95 -12.85 -13.61 12.93
C ASP A 95 -14.09 -13.69 13.84
N ILE A 96 -15.10 -12.86 13.59
CA ILE A 96 -16.39 -12.92 14.30
C ILE A 96 -17.12 -14.23 14.00
N LYS A 97 -17.21 -14.62 12.73
CA LYS A 97 -17.97 -15.80 12.29
C LYS A 97 -17.41 -17.12 12.82
N TYR A 98 -16.09 -17.22 12.97
CA TYR A 98 -15.41 -18.46 13.37
C TYR A 98 -14.63 -18.34 14.67
N LYS A 99 -14.96 -17.35 15.51
CA LYS A 99 -14.27 -17.04 16.78
C LYS A 99 -14.05 -18.27 17.67
N GLU A 100 -15.03 -19.18 17.70
CA GLU A 100 -15.03 -20.38 18.53
C GLU A 100 -14.32 -21.59 17.89
N LYS A 101 -14.02 -21.54 16.57
CA LYS A 101 -13.32 -22.64 15.88
C LYS A 101 -11.82 -22.54 16.12
N ALA A 102 -11.30 -23.49 16.90
CA ALA A 102 -9.88 -23.56 17.22
C ALA A 102 -9.00 -23.59 15.95
N GLY A 103 -7.95 -22.77 15.94
CA GLY A 103 -6.96 -22.72 14.85
C GLY A 103 -7.27 -21.74 13.71
N ILE A 104 -8.54 -21.35 13.51
CA ILE A 104 -8.93 -20.41 12.46
C ILE A 104 -8.30 -19.03 12.67
N ASN A 105 -8.36 -18.49 13.89
CA ASN A 105 -7.81 -17.16 14.21
C ASN A 105 -6.30 -17.11 13.94
N ALA A 106 -5.57 -18.18 14.27
CA ALA A 106 -4.13 -18.26 13.99
C ALA A 106 -3.84 -18.26 12.48
N ARG A 107 -4.64 -18.99 11.69
CA ARG A 107 -4.53 -18.99 10.22
C ARG A 107 -4.89 -17.64 9.63
N LEU A 108 -5.96 -17.01 10.11
CA LEU A 108 -6.44 -15.70 9.67
C LEU A 108 -5.40 -14.61 9.96
N ARG A 109 -4.85 -14.56 11.19
CA ARG A 109 -3.72 -13.70 11.56
C ARG A 109 -2.51 -13.92 10.65
N LYS A 110 -2.17 -15.17 10.32
CA LYS A 110 -1.07 -15.50 9.41
C LYS A 110 -1.29 -14.98 7.99
N ILE A 111 -2.51 -15.12 7.45
CA ILE A 111 -2.87 -14.61 6.12
C ILE A 111 -2.73 -13.08 6.10
N SER A 112 -3.30 -12.40 7.10
CA SER A 112 -3.17 -10.94 7.23
C SER A 112 -1.70 -10.51 7.28
N GLN A 113 -0.89 -11.14 8.14
CA GLN A 113 0.53 -10.83 8.25
C GLN A 113 1.31 -11.09 6.96
N ASN A 114 0.90 -12.06 6.14
CA ASN A 114 1.52 -12.32 4.83
C ASN A 114 1.20 -11.21 3.84
N ILE A 115 -0.04 -10.72 3.82
CA ILE A 115 -0.47 -9.59 2.98
C ILE A 115 0.27 -8.33 3.42
N ALA A 116 0.22 -7.98 4.71
CA ALA A 116 0.95 -6.85 5.26
C ALA A 116 2.46 -6.94 4.96
N ARG A 117 3.06 -8.14 5.01
CA ARG A 117 4.49 -8.32 4.66
C ARG A 117 4.78 -7.96 3.20
N LYS A 118 3.89 -8.31 2.27
CA LYS A 118 4.04 -7.96 0.84
C LYS A 118 3.89 -6.46 0.63
N GLU A 119 2.91 -5.83 1.27
CA GLU A 119 2.72 -4.38 1.24
C GLU A 119 3.94 -3.64 1.81
N ILE A 120 4.44 -4.08 2.97
CA ILE A 120 5.68 -3.53 3.56
C ILE A 120 6.86 -3.66 2.57
N ALA A 121 6.98 -4.79 1.87
CA ALA A 121 8.06 -4.96 0.89
C ALA A 121 7.93 -3.98 -0.28
N LYS A 122 6.70 -3.72 -0.75
CA LYS A 122 6.42 -2.70 -1.77
C LYS A 122 6.79 -1.30 -1.27
N ILE A 123 6.35 -0.92 -0.07
CA ILE A 123 6.65 0.38 0.53
C ILE A 123 8.16 0.60 0.64
N VAL A 124 8.91 -0.38 1.16
CA VAL A 124 10.37 -0.30 1.28
C VAL A 124 11.03 -0.25 -0.10
N GLY A 125 10.54 -1.01 -1.08
CA GLY A 125 11.03 -0.97 -2.46
C GLY A 125 10.82 0.38 -3.15
N SER A 126 9.82 1.14 -2.72
CA SER A 126 9.51 2.50 -3.21
C SER A 126 10.19 3.62 -2.42
N GLY A 127 11.16 3.31 -1.56
CA GLY A 127 11.91 4.30 -0.78
C GLY A 127 11.34 4.60 0.61
N GLY A 128 10.31 3.87 1.04
CA GLY A 128 9.87 3.88 2.44
C GLY A 128 10.81 3.12 3.36
N SER A 129 10.51 3.12 4.66
CA SER A 129 11.32 2.42 5.67
C SER A 129 10.46 1.59 6.61
N LYS A 130 11.09 0.64 7.33
CA LYS A 130 10.41 -0.17 8.34
C LYS A 130 11.29 -0.40 9.55
N CYS A 131 10.65 -0.48 10.71
CA CYS A 131 11.27 -0.63 12.00
C CYS A 131 10.53 -1.69 12.82
N LYS A 132 11.24 -2.54 13.56
CA LYS A 132 10.65 -3.41 14.56
C LYS A 132 10.76 -2.76 15.93
N ILE A 133 9.65 -2.68 16.65
CA ILE A 133 9.57 -2.01 17.94
C ILE A 133 8.91 -2.96 18.93
N ASN A 134 9.61 -3.19 20.04
CA ASN A 134 9.01 -3.79 21.22
C ASN A 134 8.47 -2.67 22.10
N LEU A 135 7.18 -2.69 22.39
CA LEU A 135 6.48 -1.76 23.26
C LEU A 135 6.17 -2.45 24.58
N LYS A 136 6.17 -1.66 25.67
CA LYS A 136 5.78 -2.10 27.00
C LYS A 136 4.76 -1.11 27.56
N LEU A 137 3.77 -1.62 28.28
CA LEU A 137 2.64 -0.84 28.76
C LEU A 137 3.11 0.36 29.60
N LYS A 138 2.57 1.55 29.28
CA LYS A 138 2.91 2.85 29.90
C LYS A 138 4.39 3.26 29.80
N GLU A 139 5.18 2.57 28.97
CA GLU A 139 6.53 3.01 28.63
C GLU A 139 6.48 3.94 27.42
N HIS A 140 7.04 5.14 27.58
CA HIS A 140 7.18 6.10 26.49
C HIS A 140 8.41 5.73 25.68
N LYS A 141 8.21 5.39 24.40
CA LYS A 141 9.32 5.04 23.52
C LYS A 141 9.51 6.09 22.44
N LYS A 142 10.56 6.90 22.61
CA LYS A 142 11.02 7.86 21.61
C LYS A 142 11.81 7.12 20.54
N LEU A 143 11.37 7.20 19.29
CA LEU A 143 12.01 6.44 18.20
C LEU A 143 13.23 7.12 17.58
N ILE A 144 13.46 8.39 17.93
CA ILE A 144 14.67 9.14 17.56
C ILE A 144 15.93 8.44 18.08
N ASP A 145 15.86 7.86 19.28
CA ASP A 145 16.99 7.20 19.96
C ASP A 145 17.16 5.72 19.59
N THR A 146 16.33 5.23 18.67
CA THR A 146 16.41 3.85 18.18
C THR A 146 17.10 3.78 16.83
N LYS A 147 17.45 2.57 16.38
CA LYS A 147 17.95 2.31 15.00
C LYS A 147 17.04 2.87 13.89
N CYS A 148 15.82 3.27 14.24
CA CYS A 148 14.81 3.71 13.31
C CYS A 148 14.83 5.22 13.07
N GLN A 149 15.47 6.02 13.94
CA GLN A 149 15.70 7.47 13.78
C GLN A 149 14.50 8.25 13.23
N ILE A 150 13.30 7.96 13.74
CA ILE A 150 12.05 8.61 13.32
C ILE A 150 11.58 9.54 14.44
N PRO A 151 11.18 10.79 14.16
CA PRO A 151 10.64 11.73 15.14
C PRO A 151 9.19 11.40 15.50
N LEU A 152 8.96 10.17 15.96
CA LEU A 152 7.66 9.65 16.38
C LEU A 152 7.82 9.02 17.76
N ASP A 153 6.95 9.43 18.68
CA ASP A 153 6.79 8.79 19.98
C ASP A 153 5.69 7.75 19.85
N ILE A 154 5.87 6.59 20.47
CA ILE A 154 4.82 5.57 20.55
C ILE A 154 4.68 5.14 22.01
N ILE A 155 3.45 5.22 22.52
CA ILE A 155 3.09 4.83 23.88
C ILE A 155 2.09 3.68 23.79
N LEU A 156 2.34 2.60 24.53
CA LEU A 156 1.40 1.49 24.66
C LEU A 156 0.45 1.76 25.83
N LEU A 157 -0.83 1.94 25.51
CA LEU A 157 -1.89 2.28 26.47
C LEU A 157 -2.62 1.06 27.00
N ASP A 158 -2.81 0.03 26.15
CA ASP A 158 -3.48 -1.22 26.51
C ASP A 158 -2.96 -2.38 25.65
N VAL A 159 -3.01 -3.61 26.18
CA VAL A 159 -2.61 -4.85 25.50
C VAL A 159 -3.67 -5.91 25.71
N LYS A 160 -4.27 -6.36 24.62
CA LYS A 160 -5.16 -7.54 24.59
C LYS A 160 -4.57 -8.61 23.69
N GLU A 161 -5.24 -9.76 23.63
CA GLU A 161 -4.74 -10.91 22.85
C GLU A 161 -4.71 -10.61 21.34
N ASP A 162 -5.71 -9.90 20.84
CA ASP A 162 -6.00 -9.66 19.43
C ASP A 162 -5.70 -8.23 18.94
N HIS A 163 -5.61 -7.27 19.88
CA HIS A 163 -5.30 -5.87 19.58
C HIS A 163 -4.52 -5.20 20.71
N ILE A 164 -3.97 -4.04 20.39
CA ILE A 164 -3.32 -3.12 21.32
C ILE A 164 -3.94 -1.74 21.17
N LYS A 165 -3.81 -0.90 22.19
CA LYS A 165 -4.12 0.51 22.11
C LYS A 165 -2.85 1.33 22.20
N VAL A 166 -2.61 2.21 21.24
CA VAL A 166 -1.40 3.02 21.15
C VAL A 166 -1.71 4.50 20.99
N ALA A 167 -0.85 5.36 21.53
CA ALA A 167 -0.84 6.79 21.25
C ALA A 167 0.47 7.19 20.59
N THR A 168 0.40 8.17 19.69
CA THR A 168 1.58 8.72 18.98
C THR A 168 1.85 10.19 19.30
N ASP A 169 1.09 10.76 20.23
CA ASP A 169 1.28 12.08 20.81
C ASP A 169 1.16 11.97 22.34
N GLU A 170 2.12 12.53 23.06
CA GLU A 170 2.10 12.54 24.53
C GLU A 170 0.94 13.40 25.08
N LYS A 171 0.42 14.33 24.28
CA LYS A 171 -0.70 15.20 24.64
C LYS A 171 -2.06 14.57 24.36
N ASP A 172 -2.11 13.60 23.44
CA ASP A 172 -3.32 12.89 23.06
C ASP A 172 -3.22 11.41 23.44
N LEU A 173 -3.61 11.13 24.68
CA LEU A 173 -3.65 9.79 25.24
C LEU A 173 -4.98 9.08 24.96
N GLU A 174 -5.87 9.65 24.13
CA GLU A 174 -7.06 8.92 23.68
C GLU A 174 -6.62 7.71 22.85
N GLY A 175 -5.59 7.89 22.02
CA GLY A 175 -4.95 6.83 21.24
C GLY A 175 -5.89 6.14 20.24
N PHE A 176 -5.39 5.10 19.60
CA PHE A 176 -6.15 4.30 18.64
C PHE A 176 -5.81 2.81 18.78
N GLU A 177 -6.72 1.98 18.31
CA GLU A 177 -6.55 0.52 18.34
C GLU A 177 -5.78 0.04 17.11
N VAL A 178 -4.87 -0.89 17.34
CA VAL A 178 -4.13 -1.61 16.31
C VAL A 178 -4.31 -3.10 16.54
N ASN A 179 -4.81 -3.82 15.55
CA ASN A 179 -5.05 -5.26 15.58
C ASN A 179 -4.23 -5.98 14.49
N TYR A 180 -4.36 -7.30 14.43
CA TYR A 180 -3.61 -8.11 13.46
C TYR A 180 -4.05 -7.93 12.00
N PHE A 181 -5.12 -7.18 11.74
CA PHE A 181 -5.74 -7.00 10.43
C PHE A 181 -5.48 -5.61 9.82
N ASP A 182 -4.78 -4.73 10.55
CA ASP A 182 -4.34 -3.44 10.02
C ASP A 182 -3.27 -3.62 8.92
N MET A 183 -3.44 -2.87 7.84
CA MET A 183 -2.62 -2.94 6.63
C MET A 183 -1.95 -1.59 6.33
N PRO A 184 -0.64 -1.56 6.02
CA PRO A 184 0.09 -0.30 5.94
C PRO A 184 -0.31 0.62 4.77
N LEU A 185 -0.85 0.08 3.67
CA LEU A 185 -1.26 0.94 2.55
C LEU A 185 -2.58 1.66 2.81
N VAL A 186 -3.39 1.15 3.75
CA VAL A 186 -4.78 1.55 4.00
C VAL A 186 -4.94 2.22 5.36
N ASP A 187 -4.38 1.59 6.39
CA ASP A 187 -4.44 1.97 7.80
C ASP A 187 -3.17 2.74 8.18
N ASN A 188 -3.00 3.91 7.57
CA ASN A 188 -1.92 4.84 7.87
C ASN A 188 -2.42 6.09 8.59
N SER A 189 -1.48 6.76 9.24
CA SER A 189 -1.67 7.99 9.98
C SER A 189 -0.60 8.99 9.56
N THR A 190 -0.85 10.27 9.80
CA THR A 190 0.08 11.34 9.48
C THR A 190 0.46 12.12 10.73
N LYS A 191 1.73 12.55 10.82
CA LYS A 191 2.22 13.47 11.85
C LYS A 191 3.18 14.45 11.19
N GLY A 192 2.73 15.69 10.96
CA GLY A 192 3.43 16.62 10.08
C GLY A 192 3.54 16.05 8.66
N GLU A 193 4.74 15.98 8.11
CA GLU A 193 5.02 15.39 6.78
C GLU A 193 5.19 13.86 6.81
N LEU A 194 5.28 13.26 8.01
CA LEU A 194 5.49 11.83 8.17
C LEU A 194 4.18 11.08 7.94
N THR A 195 4.14 10.17 6.97
CA THR A 195 3.05 9.19 6.83
C THR A 195 3.54 7.83 7.30
N TYR A 196 2.80 7.19 8.20
CA TYR A 196 3.24 5.95 8.84
C TYR A 196 2.08 5.00 9.14
N SER A 197 2.41 3.72 9.33
CA SER A 197 1.48 2.70 9.84
C SER A 197 2.14 1.88 10.92
N ILE A 198 1.34 1.46 11.91
CA ILE A 198 1.75 0.56 12.98
C ILE A 198 1.08 -0.78 12.72
N ILE A 199 1.87 -1.84 12.55
CA ILE A 199 1.37 -3.19 12.25
C ILE A 199 1.68 -4.11 13.42
N LEU A 200 0.63 -4.66 14.05
CA LEU A 200 0.77 -5.60 15.15
C LEU A 200 1.39 -6.92 14.67
N SER A 201 2.44 -7.37 15.36
CA SER A 201 3.12 -8.63 15.05
C SER A 201 2.91 -9.69 16.14
N GLU A 202 2.91 -9.29 17.41
CA GLU A 202 2.77 -10.19 18.55
C GLU A 202 2.31 -9.42 19.78
N THR A 203 1.53 -10.05 20.64
CA THR A 203 1.11 -9.55 21.95
C THR A 203 1.49 -10.56 23.03
N ASP A 204 1.91 -10.06 24.19
CA ASP A 204 2.06 -10.84 25.40
C ASP A 204 1.38 -10.09 26.54
N VAL A 205 0.13 -10.48 26.79
CA VAL A 205 -0.74 -9.89 27.81
C VAL A 205 -0.15 -10.11 29.22
N ASN A 206 0.53 -11.23 29.46
CA ASN A 206 1.09 -11.54 30.78
C ASN A 206 2.28 -10.64 31.11
N SER A 207 3.13 -10.34 30.11
CA SER A 207 4.24 -9.41 30.30
C SER A 207 3.88 -7.94 30.01
N ASN A 208 2.64 -7.66 29.61
CA ASN A 208 2.18 -6.34 29.17
C ASN A 208 3.06 -5.74 28.06
N THR A 209 3.42 -6.58 27.08
CA THR A 209 4.26 -6.16 25.96
C THR A 209 3.60 -6.46 24.61
N ALA A 210 4.03 -5.70 23.60
CA ALA A 210 3.62 -5.92 22.22
C ALA A 210 4.79 -5.70 21.28
N LYS A 211 4.88 -6.49 20.21
CA LYS A 211 5.82 -6.28 19.12
C LYS A 211 5.06 -5.73 17.92
N VAL A 212 5.49 -4.56 17.47
CA VAL A 212 4.91 -3.89 16.30
C VAL A 212 5.97 -3.66 15.23
N LYS A 213 5.52 -3.51 13.99
CA LYS A 213 6.31 -2.95 12.90
C LYS A 213 5.81 -1.55 12.62
N LEU A 214 6.67 -0.56 12.79
CA LEU A 214 6.41 0.77 12.27
C LEU A 214 6.88 0.81 10.82
N VAL A 215 6.01 1.28 9.94
CA VAL A 215 6.25 1.39 8.50
C VAL A 215 6.12 2.86 8.14
N ILE A 216 7.16 3.45 7.56
CA ILE A 216 7.13 4.83 7.07
C ILE A 216 6.95 4.79 5.56
N LEU A 217 5.91 5.47 5.10
CA LEU A 217 5.59 5.57 3.69
C LEU A 217 6.45 6.69 3.09
N PRO A 218 6.97 6.53 1.85
CA PRO A 218 7.76 7.57 1.21
C PRO A 218 6.90 8.82 0.98
N PRO A 219 7.50 10.04 0.95
CA PRO A 219 6.74 11.28 0.75
C PRO A 219 5.90 11.28 -0.54
N ALA A 220 6.39 10.60 -1.57
CA ALA A 220 5.72 10.42 -2.86
C ALA A 220 4.77 9.20 -2.91
N TYR A 221 4.37 8.64 -1.76
CA TYR A 221 3.39 7.56 -1.74
C TYR A 221 1.97 8.12 -1.96
N TYR A 222 1.46 7.93 -3.17
CA TYR A 222 0.07 8.20 -3.52
C TYR A 222 -0.72 6.90 -3.45
N GLY A 223 -1.36 6.64 -2.31
CA GLY A 223 -2.43 5.65 -2.25
C GLY A 223 -3.65 6.14 -3.03
N THR A 224 -4.57 5.25 -3.38
CA THR A 224 -5.85 5.59 -4.05
C THR A 224 -6.69 6.62 -3.27
N ARG A 225 -6.51 6.72 -1.94
CA ARG A 225 -7.10 7.76 -1.08
C ARG A 225 -6.48 9.17 -1.23
N ASN A 226 -5.31 9.28 -1.85
CA ASN A 226 -4.63 10.55 -2.10
C ASN A 226 -4.96 11.12 -3.49
N SER A 227 -6.02 10.66 -4.18
CA SER A 227 -6.38 11.18 -5.52
C SER A 227 -6.44 12.70 -5.55
N LEU A 228 -7.01 13.35 -4.52
CA LEU A 228 -7.05 14.80 -4.39
C LEU A 228 -5.67 15.46 -4.30
N LYS A 229 -4.69 14.82 -3.65
CA LYS A 229 -3.30 15.30 -3.60
C LYS A 229 -2.58 15.07 -4.93
N THR A 230 -2.87 13.96 -5.59
CA THR A 230 -2.37 13.68 -6.94
C THR A 230 -2.93 14.70 -7.93
N ASP A 231 -4.22 15.01 -7.84
CA ASP A 231 -4.91 16.01 -8.66
C ASP A 231 -4.37 17.42 -8.38
N GLN A 232 -4.11 17.76 -7.12
CA GLN A 232 -3.44 19.02 -6.74
C GLN A 232 -2.04 19.12 -7.36
N LEU A 233 -1.21 18.08 -7.26
CA LEU A 233 0.13 18.12 -7.86
C LEU A 233 0.10 18.14 -9.38
N ILE A 234 -0.85 17.46 -10.02
CA ILE A 234 -1.06 17.57 -11.46
C ILE A 234 -1.45 19.00 -11.83
N SER A 235 -2.28 19.66 -11.00
CA SER A 235 -2.63 21.08 -11.17
C SER A 235 -1.41 21.98 -11.01
N ASP A 236 -0.63 21.80 -9.95
CA ASP A 236 0.56 22.60 -9.66
C ASP A 236 1.62 22.45 -10.78
N PHE A 237 1.87 21.21 -11.24
CA PHE A 237 2.75 20.95 -12.39
C PHE A 237 2.21 21.56 -13.70
N ALA A 238 0.89 21.56 -13.89
CA ALA A 238 0.30 22.19 -15.06
C ALA A 238 0.49 23.71 -15.02
N GLU A 239 0.30 24.36 -13.88
CA GLU A 239 0.49 25.81 -13.70
C GLU A 239 1.94 26.26 -13.90
N ASP A 240 2.92 25.48 -13.43
CA ASP A 240 4.35 25.76 -13.65
C ASP A 240 4.75 25.65 -15.14
N THR A 241 4.05 24.82 -15.92
CA THR A 241 4.34 24.66 -17.37
C THR A 241 3.75 25.78 -18.23
N TYR A 242 2.82 26.58 -17.70
CA TYR A 242 2.20 27.73 -18.39
C TYR A 242 2.71 29.09 -17.89
N SER A 243 3.72 29.09 -17.01
CA SER A 243 4.30 30.30 -16.41
C SER A 243 5.69 30.67 -16.97
N GLU A 244 6.17 29.97 -18.00
CA GLU A 244 7.34 30.35 -18.84
C GLU A 244 6.89 30.86 -20.22
#